data_AF-A0A3C0AB12-F1
#
_entry.id   AF-A0A3C0AB12-F1
#
_cell.length_a   1.000
_cell.length_b   1.000
_cell.length_c   1.000
_cell.angle_alpha   90.00
_cell.angle_beta   90.00
_cell.angle_gamma   90.00
#
_symmetry.space_group_name_H-M   'P 1'
#
loop_
_entity.id
_entity.type
_entity.pdbx_description
1 polymer ?
#
loop_
_entity_poly.entity_id
_entity_poly.type
_entity_poly.pdbx_seq_one_letter_code
_entity_poly.pdbx_strand_id
1 'polypeptide(L)'
;MDKLKPLIVHKFWIILFIALLLPVIGWSMATGSLAKEIEERKTAIDQAFTDSQIPPNPPNQTWSTALKQINDEKRKYNAESTRYLWEKQKELFVWPRDIEPFMKDTPYRGEISIKPRNLYRSAYQFEILRAHKLANPYSLKDGTGLVALDENVIPHVPLNKWQTVSPTSEEMWDAQEDVWLVTSILKAIAKVNEESGAANISESPVRQISVLELRGGTVGDDGSAPAGDGGMGMEGDMAGGPGGGGMFGAGGGGGARMGGMAD
;
A
#
# COMPACT_ATOMS: atom_id res chain seq x y z
N MET A 1 55.98 -0.12 94.74
CA MET A 1 56.16 0.38 93.36
C MET A 1 57.14 -0.51 92.59
N ASP A 2 56.99 -1.84 92.63
CA ASP A 2 57.98 -2.75 92.02
C ASP A 2 57.52 -3.42 90.72
N LYS A 3 56.25 -3.22 90.32
CA LYS A 3 55.73 -3.75 89.04
C LYS A 3 56.05 -2.86 87.82
N LEU A 4 56.63 -1.67 88.01
CA LEU A 4 56.89 -0.69 86.95
C LEU A 4 58.38 -0.59 86.53
N LYS A 5 59.30 -1.23 87.26
CA LYS A 5 60.74 -1.25 86.92
C LYS A 5 61.08 -1.84 85.54
N PRO A 6 60.45 -2.95 85.07
CA PRO A 6 60.76 -3.51 83.74
C PRO A 6 60.39 -2.55 82.61
N LEU A 7 59.29 -1.79 82.78
CA LEU A 7 58.82 -0.82 81.81
C LEU A 7 59.79 0.36 81.64
N ILE A 8 60.45 0.82 82.72
CA ILE A 8 61.42 1.93 82.63
C ILE A 8 62.73 1.49 81.97
N VAL A 9 63.17 0.24 82.17
CA VAL A 9 64.40 -0.30 81.57
C VAL A 9 64.22 -0.63 80.08
N HIS A 10 63.04 -1.06 79.65
CA HIS A 10 62.78 -1.48 78.26
C HIS A 10 61.96 -0.46 77.44
N LYS A 11 61.65 0.72 77.98
CA LYS A 11 60.88 1.79 77.31
C LYS A 11 61.36 2.13 75.91
N PHE A 12 62.68 2.15 75.69
CA PHE A 12 63.26 2.43 74.38
C PHE A 12 62.91 1.34 73.36
N TRP A 13 63.09 0.07 73.72
CA TRP A 13 62.79 -1.08 72.85
C TRP A 13 61.29 -1.25 72.58
N ILE A 14 60.44 -0.96 73.57
CA ILE A 14 58.98 -1.01 73.41
C ILE A 14 58.52 0.10 72.45
N ILE A 15 59.00 1.34 72.61
CA ILE A 15 58.64 2.45 71.73
C ILE A 15 59.19 2.23 70.32
N LEU A 16 60.41 1.70 70.18
CA LEU A 16 61.00 1.35 68.88
C LEU A 16 60.16 0.30 68.14
N PHE A 17 59.72 -0.75 68.83
CA PHE A 17 58.91 -1.81 68.22
C PHE A 17 57.53 -1.29 67.76
N ILE A 18 56.91 -0.43 68.56
CA ILE A 18 55.65 0.24 68.19
C ILE A 18 55.88 1.20 67.01
N ALA A 19 56.96 1.98 67.02
CA ALA A 19 57.30 2.90 65.93
C ALA A 19 57.62 2.17 64.62
N LEU A 20 58.14 0.94 64.68
CA LEU A 20 58.39 0.11 63.50
C LEU A 20 57.12 -0.56 62.96
N LEU A 21 56.16 -0.91 63.83
CA LEU A 21 54.89 -1.54 63.44
C LEU A 21 53.89 -0.56 62.82
N LEU A 22 53.84 0.68 63.31
CA LEU A 22 52.86 1.69 62.86
C LEU A 22 52.91 1.96 61.33
N PRO A 23 54.08 2.11 60.67
CA PRO A 23 54.15 2.30 59.22
C PRO A 23 53.63 1.11 58.43
N VAL A 24 53.91 -0.12 58.87
CA VAL A 24 53.49 -1.35 58.16
C VAL A 24 51.96 -1.51 58.24
N ILE A 25 51.39 -1.27 59.42
CA ILE A 25 49.94 -1.34 59.64
C ILE A 25 49.24 -0.21 58.89
N GLY A 26 49.77 1.01 58.95
CA GLY A 26 49.23 2.17 58.22
C GLY A 26 49.27 1.99 56.70
N TRP A 27 50.38 1.47 56.16
CA TRP A 27 50.52 1.13 54.75
C TRP A 27 49.48 0.09 54.33
N SER A 28 49.37 -1.02 55.07
CA SER A 28 48.43 -2.10 54.74
C SER A 28 46.97 -1.63 54.74
N MET A 29 46.56 -0.81 55.73
CA MET A 29 45.21 -0.24 55.77
C MET A 29 44.95 0.75 54.63
N ALA A 30 45.93 1.62 54.33
CA ALA A 30 45.80 2.58 53.23
C ALA A 30 45.73 1.87 51.86
N THR A 31 46.59 0.88 51.61
CA THR A 31 46.58 0.14 50.34
C THR A 31 45.35 -0.75 50.18
N GLY A 32 44.85 -1.33 51.27
CA GLY A 32 43.66 -2.19 51.23
C GLY A 32 42.39 -1.43 50.85
N SER A 33 42.21 -0.23 51.40
CA SER A 33 41.05 0.62 51.06
C SER A 33 41.11 1.15 49.63
N LEU A 34 42.29 1.59 49.17
CA LEU A 34 42.48 2.05 47.80
C LEU A 34 42.31 0.92 46.77
N ALA A 35 42.82 -0.28 47.04
CA ALA A 35 42.66 -1.44 46.16
C ALA A 35 41.17 -1.81 46.00
N LYS A 36 40.41 -1.79 47.11
CA LYS A 36 38.98 -2.08 47.10
C LYS A 36 38.19 -1.04 46.28
N GLU A 37 38.48 0.24 46.46
CA GLU A 37 37.80 1.31 45.71
C GLU A 37 38.10 1.24 44.20
N ILE A 38 39.32 0.85 43.83
CA ILE A 38 39.70 0.63 42.42
C ILE A 38 38.93 -0.55 41.83
N GLU A 39 38.80 -1.65 42.57
CA GLU A 39 38.06 -2.84 42.12
C GLU A 39 36.57 -2.57 41.97
N GLU A 40 35.96 -1.82 42.90
CA GLU A 40 34.56 -1.37 42.82
C GLU A 40 34.32 -0.50 41.60
N ARG A 41 35.19 0.49 41.35
CA ARG A 41 35.07 1.37 40.16
C ARG A 41 35.28 0.61 38.86
N LYS A 42 36.24 -0.31 38.82
CA LYS A 42 36.51 -1.14 37.64
C LYS A 42 35.31 -2.03 37.32
N THR A 43 34.73 -2.67 38.33
CA THR A 43 33.53 -3.51 38.18
C THR A 43 32.35 -2.67 37.68
N ALA A 44 32.15 -1.47 38.22
CA ALA A 44 31.08 -0.56 37.76
C ALA A 44 31.26 -0.12 36.31
N ILE A 45 32.50 0.15 35.87
CA ILE A 45 32.81 0.50 34.48
C ILE A 45 32.61 -0.69 33.54
N ASP A 46 33.10 -1.87 33.91
CA ASP A 46 32.97 -3.10 33.11
C ASP A 46 31.49 -3.52 32.97
N GLN A 47 30.70 -3.32 34.04
CA GLN A 47 29.26 -3.55 34.04
C GLN A 47 28.53 -2.54 33.16
N ALA A 48 28.82 -1.24 33.29
CA ALA A 48 28.24 -0.21 32.43
C ALA A 48 28.60 -0.42 30.95
N PHE A 49 29.83 -0.86 30.66
CA PHE A 49 30.27 -1.19 29.31
C PHE A 49 29.47 -2.38 28.75
N THR A 50 29.28 -3.43 29.55
CA THR A 50 28.48 -4.61 29.17
C THR A 50 27.00 -4.25 28.96
N ASP A 51 26.42 -3.45 29.84
CA ASP A 51 25.02 -3.00 29.76
C ASP A 51 24.76 -2.07 28.57
N SER A 52 25.78 -1.31 28.13
CA SER A 52 25.72 -0.42 26.97
C SER A 52 25.88 -1.12 25.63
N GLN A 53 26.31 -2.38 25.61
CA GLN A 53 26.39 -3.15 24.38
C GLN A 53 24.98 -3.51 23.90
N ILE A 54 24.60 -2.96 22.76
CA ILE A 54 23.34 -3.29 22.08
C ILE A 54 23.34 -4.80 21.82
N PRO A 55 22.36 -5.57 22.33
CA PRO A 55 22.33 -7.01 22.10
C PRO A 55 22.23 -7.29 20.58
N PRO A 56 22.85 -8.39 20.09
CA PRO A 56 22.93 -8.71 18.67
C PRO A 56 21.56 -8.93 17.99
N ASN A 57 20.47 -8.99 18.76
CA ASN A 57 19.09 -8.96 18.30
C ASN A 57 18.34 -7.79 18.96
N PRO A 58 18.35 -6.59 18.35
CA PRO A 58 17.51 -5.51 18.82
C PRO A 58 16.02 -5.93 18.73
N PRO A 59 15.12 -5.39 19.58
CA PRO A 59 13.66 -5.67 19.57
C PRO A 59 12.94 -5.43 18.22
N ASN A 60 13.66 -4.96 17.21
CA ASN A 60 13.23 -4.79 15.83
C ASN A 60 12.78 -6.10 15.17
N GLN A 61 13.44 -7.24 15.41
CA GLN A 61 13.09 -8.48 14.69
C GLN A 61 11.68 -8.99 15.02
N THR A 62 11.23 -8.85 16.27
CA THR A 62 9.87 -9.21 16.67
C THR A 62 8.84 -8.27 16.05
N TRP A 63 9.12 -6.97 15.99
CA TRP A 63 8.29 -5.99 15.29
C TRP A 63 8.17 -6.28 13.79
N SER A 64 9.31 -6.55 13.11
CA SER A 64 9.33 -6.89 11.69
C SER A 64 8.55 -8.18 11.39
N THR A 65 8.69 -9.20 12.26
CA THR A 65 7.95 -10.46 12.14
C THR A 65 6.45 -10.26 12.36
N ALA A 66 6.06 -9.51 13.38
CA ALA A 66 4.66 -9.19 13.65
C ALA A 66 4.04 -8.37 12.50
N LEU A 67 4.76 -7.39 11.96
CA LEU A 67 4.30 -6.59 10.82
C LEU A 67 4.11 -7.43 9.56
N LYS A 68 5.01 -8.39 9.29
CA LYS A 68 4.85 -9.36 8.19
C LYS A 68 3.59 -10.21 8.38
N GLN A 69 3.35 -10.72 9.59
CA GLN A 69 2.15 -11.50 9.91
C GLN A 69 0.87 -10.68 9.68
N ILE A 70 0.83 -9.43 10.14
CA ILE A 70 -0.30 -8.52 9.91
C ILE A 70 -0.49 -8.26 8.40
N ASN A 71 0.59 -8.02 7.67
CA ASN A 71 0.51 -7.80 6.22
C ASN A 71 0.01 -9.03 5.48
N ASP A 72 0.42 -10.23 5.89
CA ASP A 72 -0.04 -11.48 5.29
C ASP A 72 -1.51 -11.76 5.61
N GLU A 73 -1.97 -11.44 6.83
CA GLU A 73 -3.38 -11.50 7.19
C GLU A 73 -4.22 -10.50 6.37
N LYS A 74 -3.76 -9.25 6.25
CA LYS A 74 -4.42 -8.23 5.41
C LYS A 74 -4.47 -8.65 3.94
N ARG A 75 -3.40 -9.26 3.42
CA ARG A 75 -3.38 -9.79 2.04
C ARG A 75 -4.42 -10.90 1.85
N LYS A 76 -4.54 -11.82 2.81
CA LYS A 76 -5.58 -12.87 2.76
C LYS A 76 -6.97 -12.27 2.79
N TYR A 77 -7.22 -11.34 3.73
CA TYR A 77 -8.50 -10.66 3.84
C TYR A 77 -8.86 -9.90 2.56
N ASN A 78 -7.89 -9.17 1.97
CA ASN A 78 -8.09 -8.46 0.71
C ASN A 78 -8.36 -9.43 -0.44
N ALA A 79 -7.65 -10.55 -0.52
CA ALA A 79 -7.88 -11.57 -1.54
C ALA A 79 -9.27 -12.21 -1.41
N GLU A 80 -9.69 -12.53 -0.18
CA GLU A 80 -11.02 -13.08 0.10
C GLU A 80 -12.13 -12.09 -0.23
N SER A 81 -11.96 -10.83 0.16
CA SER A 81 -12.90 -9.74 -0.12
C SER A 81 -13.01 -9.47 -1.63
N THR A 82 -11.87 -9.43 -2.32
CA THR A 82 -11.83 -9.26 -3.79
C THR A 82 -12.54 -10.41 -4.48
N ARG A 83 -12.27 -11.66 -4.07
CA ARG A 83 -12.97 -12.83 -4.60
C ARG A 83 -14.47 -12.75 -4.33
N TYR A 84 -14.88 -12.39 -3.12
CA TYR A 84 -16.29 -12.24 -2.77
C TYR A 84 -16.98 -11.21 -3.67
N LEU A 85 -16.38 -10.03 -3.86
CA LEU A 85 -16.91 -8.98 -4.73
C LEU A 85 -16.99 -9.43 -6.19
N TRP A 86 -15.95 -10.08 -6.70
CA TRP A 86 -15.92 -10.63 -8.05
C TRP A 86 -17.06 -11.62 -8.31
N GLU A 87 -17.27 -12.55 -7.37
CA GLU A 87 -18.35 -13.53 -7.48
C GLU A 87 -19.73 -12.87 -7.55
N LYS A 88 -19.94 -11.79 -6.79
CA LYS A 88 -21.18 -11.00 -6.83
C LYS A 88 -21.33 -10.18 -8.12
N GLN A 89 -20.23 -9.64 -8.64
CA GLN A 89 -20.24 -8.84 -9.86
C GLN A 89 -20.56 -9.67 -11.11
N LYS A 90 -20.12 -10.93 -11.17
CA LYS A 90 -20.40 -11.81 -12.32
C LYS A 90 -21.90 -11.94 -12.62
N GLU A 91 -22.76 -11.94 -11.61
CA GLU A 91 -24.22 -12.02 -11.79
C GLU A 91 -24.80 -10.76 -12.47
N LEU A 92 -24.06 -9.64 -12.42
CA LEU A 92 -24.45 -8.36 -13.03
C LEU A 92 -23.95 -8.22 -14.47
N PHE A 93 -23.03 -9.09 -14.92
CA PHE A 93 -22.43 -9.05 -16.25
C PHE A 93 -23.35 -9.65 -17.31
N VAL A 94 -24.40 -8.91 -17.64
CA VAL A 94 -25.43 -9.32 -18.60
C VAL A 94 -25.19 -8.65 -19.95
N TRP A 95 -24.92 -9.45 -20.98
CA TRP A 95 -24.80 -8.95 -22.35
C TRP A 95 -26.16 -8.60 -22.96
N PRO A 96 -26.21 -7.71 -23.96
CA PRO A 96 -27.43 -7.48 -24.74
C PRO A 96 -27.93 -8.79 -25.37
N ARG A 97 -29.25 -8.98 -25.44
CA ARG A 97 -29.89 -10.24 -25.86
C ARG A 97 -29.39 -10.78 -27.20
N ASP A 98 -29.12 -9.89 -28.16
CA ASP A 98 -28.67 -10.29 -29.50
C ASP A 98 -27.19 -10.66 -29.56
N ILE A 99 -26.44 -10.37 -28.49
CA ILE A 99 -24.99 -10.51 -28.38
C ILE A 99 -24.63 -11.65 -27.43
N GLU A 100 -25.41 -11.83 -26.37
CA GLU A 100 -25.25 -12.88 -25.35
C GLU A 100 -24.95 -14.27 -25.94
N PRO A 101 -25.64 -14.77 -27.00
CA PRO A 101 -25.33 -16.08 -27.56
C PRO A 101 -23.91 -16.22 -28.11
N PHE A 102 -23.28 -15.12 -28.54
CA PHE A 102 -21.93 -15.08 -29.09
C PHE A 102 -20.85 -14.92 -28.01
N MET A 103 -21.23 -14.55 -26.79
CA MET A 103 -20.29 -14.27 -25.69
C MET A 103 -20.11 -15.44 -24.72
N LYS A 104 -20.92 -16.52 -24.85
CA LYS A 104 -20.92 -17.67 -23.91
C LYS A 104 -19.55 -18.31 -23.71
N ASP A 105 -18.79 -18.45 -24.80
CA ASP A 105 -17.47 -19.10 -24.78
C ASP A 105 -16.32 -18.07 -24.71
N THR A 106 -16.63 -16.78 -24.63
CA THR A 106 -15.61 -15.73 -24.57
C THR A 106 -15.22 -15.49 -23.12
N PRO A 107 -13.95 -15.73 -22.72
CA PRO A 107 -13.51 -15.42 -21.36
C PRO A 107 -13.59 -13.92 -21.08
N TYR A 108 -13.71 -13.55 -19.81
CA TYR A 108 -13.68 -12.15 -19.39
C TYR A 108 -12.43 -11.43 -19.89
N ARG A 109 -12.62 -10.23 -20.48
CA ARG A 109 -11.57 -9.44 -21.17
C ARG A 109 -10.85 -10.19 -22.31
N GLY A 110 -11.47 -11.26 -22.82
CA GLY A 110 -10.97 -12.03 -23.96
C GLY A 110 -11.22 -11.36 -25.31
N GLU A 111 -10.58 -11.87 -26.36
CA GLU A 111 -10.77 -11.37 -27.73
C GLU A 111 -12.21 -11.62 -28.21
N ILE A 112 -12.86 -10.57 -28.70
CA ILE A 112 -14.24 -10.62 -29.18
C ILE A 112 -14.24 -10.73 -30.72
N SER A 113 -14.91 -11.76 -31.24
CA SER A 113 -15.06 -11.92 -32.69
C SER A 113 -15.80 -10.75 -33.36
N ILE A 114 -15.61 -10.56 -34.66
CA ILE A 114 -16.10 -9.36 -35.35
C ILE A 114 -17.65 -9.26 -35.38
N LYS A 115 -18.34 -10.40 -35.36
CA LYS A 115 -19.81 -10.46 -35.45
C LYS A 115 -20.51 -9.79 -34.25
N PRO A 116 -20.25 -10.18 -32.98
CA PRO A 116 -20.81 -9.49 -31.81
C PRO A 116 -20.39 -8.02 -31.74
N ARG A 117 -19.16 -7.66 -32.15
CA ARG A 117 -18.74 -6.24 -32.20
C ARG A 117 -19.59 -5.41 -33.16
N ASN A 118 -19.91 -5.96 -34.33
CA ASN A 118 -20.82 -5.31 -35.29
C ASN A 118 -22.26 -5.15 -34.74
N LEU A 119 -22.77 -6.15 -34.03
CA LEU A 119 -24.08 -6.07 -33.38
C LEU A 119 -24.09 -5.04 -32.24
N TYR A 120 -22.99 -5.00 -31.47
CA TYR A 120 -22.82 -4.09 -30.34
C TYR A 120 -22.95 -2.63 -30.73
N ARG A 121 -22.34 -2.22 -31.84
CA ARG A 121 -22.46 -0.86 -32.36
C ARG A 121 -23.91 -0.36 -32.40
N SER A 122 -24.82 -1.19 -32.90
CA SER A 122 -26.23 -0.82 -33.04
C SER A 122 -27.00 -0.94 -31.73
N ALA A 123 -26.61 -1.89 -30.88
CA ALA A 123 -27.25 -2.14 -29.60
C ALA A 123 -26.86 -1.12 -28.51
N TYR A 124 -25.65 -0.58 -28.56
CA TYR A 124 -25.05 0.21 -27.47
C TYR A 124 -25.92 1.38 -27.02
N GLN A 125 -26.42 2.20 -27.95
CA GLN A 125 -27.30 3.32 -27.63
C GLN A 125 -28.56 2.87 -26.87
N PHE A 126 -29.11 1.70 -27.21
CA PHE A 126 -30.31 1.18 -26.57
C PHE A 126 -30.02 0.66 -25.16
N GLU A 127 -28.80 0.20 -24.91
CA GLU A 127 -28.36 -0.20 -23.57
C GLU A 127 -28.18 1.01 -22.65
N ILE A 128 -27.67 2.13 -23.17
CA ILE A 128 -27.65 3.40 -22.42
C ILE A 128 -29.07 3.86 -22.07
N LEU A 129 -29.97 3.86 -23.06
CA LEU A 129 -31.38 4.21 -22.83
C LEU A 129 -32.09 3.23 -21.88
N ARG A 130 -31.73 1.95 -21.92
CA ARG A 130 -32.25 0.94 -21.00
C ARG A 130 -31.78 1.22 -19.58
N ALA A 131 -30.50 1.51 -19.39
CA ALA A 131 -29.93 1.88 -18.10
C ALA A 131 -30.59 3.15 -17.54
N HIS A 132 -30.77 4.18 -18.37
CA HIS A 132 -31.50 5.42 -18.02
C HIS A 132 -32.90 5.13 -17.50
N LYS A 133 -33.69 4.35 -18.25
CA LYS A 133 -35.07 4.02 -17.89
C LYS A 133 -35.17 3.23 -16.58
N LEU A 134 -34.18 2.41 -16.26
CA LEU A 134 -34.16 1.64 -15.01
C LEU A 134 -34.05 2.54 -13.77
N ALA A 135 -33.58 3.78 -13.90
CA ALA A 135 -33.59 4.75 -12.82
C ALA A 135 -35.00 5.27 -12.47
N ASN A 136 -36.02 4.94 -13.27
CA ASN A 136 -37.36 5.54 -13.22
C ASN A 136 -37.33 7.09 -13.33
N PRO A 137 -36.75 7.62 -14.42
CA PRO A 137 -36.55 9.06 -14.59
C PRO A 137 -37.89 9.78 -14.77
N TYR A 138 -37.97 11.00 -14.27
CA TYR A 138 -39.16 11.84 -14.33
C TYR A 138 -39.46 12.28 -15.77
N SER A 139 -40.67 11.96 -16.24
CA SER A 139 -41.20 12.34 -17.55
C SER A 139 -42.12 13.55 -17.40
N LEU A 140 -41.76 14.68 -18.02
CA LEU A 140 -42.64 15.86 -18.11
C LEU A 140 -43.92 15.60 -18.89
N LYS A 141 -43.92 14.61 -19.80
CA LYS A 141 -45.08 14.26 -20.62
C LYS A 141 -46.14 13.51 -19.82
N ASP A 142 -45.67 12.57 -19.00
CA ASP A 142 -46.55 11.65 -18.27
C ASP A 142 -46.78 12.09 -16.82
N GLY A 143 -45.95 13.01 -16.31
CA GLY A 143 -45.96 13.47 -14.92
C GLY A 143 -45.52 12.39 -13.92
N THR A 144 -44.89 11.32 -14.40
CA THR A 144 -44.48 10.15 -13.61
C THR A 144 -42.96 10.03 -13.52
N GLY A 145 -42.48 9.24 -12.56
CA GLY A 145 -41.06 9.02 -12.30
C GLY A 145 -40.60 9.69 -11.00
N LEU A 146 -39.48 9.19 -10.47
CA LEU A 146 -39.03 9.48 -9.10
C LEU A 146 -37.69 10.24 -9.05
N VAL A 147 -37.01 10.39 -10.19
CA VAL A 147 -35.71 11.09 -10.25
C VAL A 147 -35.58 11.93 -11.51
N ALA A 148 -35.14 13.18 -11.38
CA ALA A 148 -34.71 13.99 -12.51
C ALA A 148 -33.32 13.53 -12.95
N LEU A 149 -33.26 12.87 -14.10
CA LEU A 149 -32.02 12.37 -14.70
C LEU A 149 -32.07 12.63 -16.20
N ASP A 150 -31.15 13.45 -16.70
CA ASP A 150 -30.95 13.66 -18.12
C ASP A 150 -30.12 12.52 -18.72
N GLU A 151 -30.41 12.12 -19.95
CA GLU A 151 -29.69 11.03 -20.63
C GLU A 151 -28.20 11.34 -20.82
N ASN A 152 -27.84 12.62 -21.04
CA ASN A 152 -26.46 13.05 -21.24
C ASN A 152 -25.63 13.05 -19.95
N VAL A 153 -26.27 12.94 -18.78
CA VAL A 153 -25.57 12.80 -17.49
C VAL A 153 -25.02 11.40 -17.32
N ILE A 154 -25.56 10.41 -18.04
CA ILE A 154 -25.07 9.04 -17.97
C ILE A 154 -23.69 8.98 -18.64
N PRO A 155 -22.64 8.52 -17.95
CA PRO A 155 -21.34 8.36 -18.56
C PRO A 155 -21.42 7.25 -19.60
N HIS A 156 -21.09 7.58 -20.84
CA HIS A 156 -21.08 6.64 -21.95
C HIS A 156 -20.04 7.08 -23.00
N VAL A 157 -19.58 6.11 -23.78
CA VAL A 157 -18.78 6.38 -24.98
C VAL A 157 -19.65 7.20 -25.95
N PRO A 158 -19.11 8.22 -26.65
CA PRO A 158 -19.90 9.00 -27.59
C PRO A 158 -20.66 8.11 -28.58
N LEU A 159 -21.99 8.29 -28.67
CA LEU A 159 -22.88 7.41 -29.45
C LEU A 159 -22.54 7.38 -30.95
N ASN A 160 -21.84 8.40 -31.44
CA ASN A 160 -21.37 8.49 -32.82
C ASN A 160 -20.03 7.77 -33.09
N LYS A 161 -19.27 7.40 -32.04
CA LYS A 161 -17.90 6.86 -32.17
C LYS A 161 -17.84 5.66 -33.11
N TRP A 162 -18.80 4.74 -32.98
CA TRP A 162 -18.79 3.50 -33.74
C TRP A 162 -19.67 3.53 -34.99
N GLN A 163 -20.33 4.64 -35.34
CA GLN A 163 -21.32 4.68 -36.44
C GLN A 163 -20.86 4.02 -37.74
N THR A 164 -19.60 4.20 -38.12
CA THR A 164 -19.03 3.65 -39.36
C THR A 164 -18.19 2.40 -39.15
N VAL A 165 -17.48 2.31 -38.02
CA VAL A 165 -16.53 1.24 -37.70
C VAL A 165 -16.90 0.62 -36.35
N SER A 166 -16.97 -0.70 -36.32
CA SER A 166 -17.28 -1.45 -35.10
C SER A 166 -16.16 -1.32 -34.07
N PRO A 167 -16.50 -1.38 -32.76
CA PRO A 167 -15.50 -1.28 -31.69
C PRO A 167 -14.39 -2.32 -31.83
N THR A 168 -13.24 -2.04 -31.21
CA THR A 168 -12.28 -3.09 -30.88
C THR A 168 -12.83 -3.99 -29.76
N SER A 169 -12.19 -5.14 -29.53
CA SER A 169 -12.56 -6.04 -28.43
C SER A 169 -12.44 -5.33 -27.08
N GLU A 170 -11.34 -4.61 -26.86
CA GLU A 170 -11.08 -3.82 -25.65
C GLU A 170 -12.13 -2.72 -25.47
N GLU A 171 -12.40 -1.94 -26.51
CA GLU A 171 -13.39 -0.86 -26.46
C GLU A 171 -14.81 -1.36 -26.13
N MET A 172 -15.18 -2.53 -26.65
CA MET A 172 -16.48 -3.15 -26.36
C MET A 172 -16.54 -3.65 -24.91
N TRP A 173 -15.44 -4.20 -24.37
CA TRP A 173 -15.38 -4.58 -22.95
C TRP A 173 -15.49 -3.37 -22.05
N ASP A 174 -14.65 -2.35 -22.24
CA ASP A 174 -14.63 -1.14 -21.42
C ASP A 174 -16.03 -0.50 -21.38
N ALA A 175 -16.64 -0.29 -22.54
CA ALA A 175 -17.95 0.33 -22.62
C ALA A 175 -19.07 -0.52 -22.00
N GLN A 176 -18.98 -1.85 -22.10
CA GLN A 176 -19.97 -2.73 -21.50
C GLN A 176 -19.82 -2.78 -19.97
N GLU A 177 -18.60 -2.72 -19.46
CA GLU A 177 -18.32 -2.64 -18.03
C GLU A 177 -18.90 -1.36 -17.42
N ASP A 178 -18.71 -0.22 -18.11
CA ASP A 178 -19.33 1.05 -17.73
C ASP A 178 -20.86 0.94 -17.68
N VAL A 179 -21.47 0.32 -18.70
CA VAL A 179 -22.93 0.08 -18.74
C VAL A 179 -23.38 -0.77 -17.56
N TRP A 180 -22.67 -1.84 -17.21
CA TRP A 180 -23.01 -2.70 -16.06
C TRP A 180 -22.93 -1.94 -14.74
N LEU A 181 -21.89 -1.12 -14.56
CA LEU A 181 -21.69 -0.33 -13.35
C LEU A 181 -22.76 0.76 -13.21
N VAL A 182 -22.98 1.55 -14.26
CA VAL A 182 -24.05 2.57 -14.30
C VAL A 182 -25.40 1.93 -14.03
N THR A 183 -25.71 0.82 -14.70
CA THR A 183 -26.99 0.13 -14.51
C THR A 183 -27.19 -0.29 -13.06
N SER A 184 -26.13 -0.79 -12.41
CA SER A 184 -26.18 -1.19 -11.00
C SER A 184 -26.45 0.00 -10.07
N ILE A 185 -25.78 1.14 -10.32
CA ILE A 185 -25.98 2.38 -9.55
C ILE A 185 -27.41 2.90 -9.74
N LEU A 186 -27.87 3.02 -10.99
CA LEU A 186 -29.21 3.54 -11.29
C LEU A 186 -30.32 2.65 -10.73
N LYS A 187 -30.17 1.32 -10.80
CA LYS A 187 -31.08 0.38 -10.15
C LYS A 187 -31.12 0.55 -8.64
N ALA A 188 -29.97 0.75 -8.00
CA ALA A 188 -29.91 0.97 -6.55
C ALA A 188 -30.64 2.27 -6.16
N ILE A 189 -30.48 3.34 -6.94
CA ILE A 189 -31.18 4.62 -6.74
C ILE A 189 -32.69 4.44 -6.88
N ALA A 190 -33.13 3.78 -7.96
CA ALA A 190 -34.55 3.49 -8.19
C ALA A 190 -35.15 2.70 -7.01
N LYS A 191 -34.42 1.66 -6.56
CA LYS A 191 -34.82 0.84 -5.42
C LYS A 191 -34.94 1.64 -4.13
N VAL A 192 -33.97 2.51 -3.81
CA VAL A 192 -34.03 3.38 -2.62
C VAL A 192 -35.24 4.31 -2.68
N ASN A 193 -35.53 4.87 -3.85
CA ASN A 193 -36.68 5.73 -4.02
C ASN A 193 -38.00 4.94 -3.87
N GLU A 194 -38.09 3.75 -4.44
CA GLU A 194 -39.26 2.87 -4.31
C GLU A 194 -39.49 2.42 -2.86
N GLU A 195 -38.45 1.95 -2.18
CA GLU A 195 -38.52 1.46 -0.79
C GLU A 195 -38.88 2.57 0.22
N SER A 196 -38.62 3.83 -0.12
CA SER A 196 -39.04 4.98 0.70
C SER A 196 -40.55 5.23 0.67
N GLY A 197 -41.28 4.61 -0.26
CA GLY A 197 -42.71 4.84 -0.46
C GLY A 197 -43.05 6.16 -1.16
N ALA A 198 -42.08 6.81 -1.81
CA ALA A 198 -42.28 8.07 -2.51
C ALA A 198 -43.27 7.90 -3.68
N ALA A 199 -44.33 8.72 -3.71
CA ALA A 199 -45.30 8.71 -4.81
C ALA A 199 -44.88 9.62 -5.97
N ASN A 200 -43.96 10.55 -5.72
CA ASN A 200 -43.49 11.54 -6.68
C ASN A 200 -42.03 11.95 -6.40
N ILE A 201 -41.44 12.69 -7.35
CA ILE A 201 -40.07 13.18 -7.26
C ILE A 201 -39.81 14.05 -6.02
N SER A 202 -40.78 14.82 -5.54
CA SER A 202 -40.61 15.70 -4.37
C SER A 202 -40.49 14.92 -3.06
N GLU A 203 -41.10 13.74 -3.00
CA GLU A 203 -41.02 12.82 -1.86
C GLU A 203 -39.83 11.87 -1.94
N SER A 204 -39.21 11.75 -3.11
CA SER A 204 -38.10 10.81 -3.33
C SER A 204 -36.84 11.23 -2.54
N PRO A 205 -36.13 10.29 -1.90
CA PRO A 205 -34.84 10.54 -1.25
C PRO A 205 -33.79 11.07 -2.23
N VAL A 206 -33.68 10.45 -3.42
CA VAL A 206 -32.79 10.90 -4.49
C VAL A 206 -33.64 11.53 -5.60
N ARG A 207 -33.68 12.86 -5.61
CA ARG A 207 -34.57 13.62 -6.50
C ARG A 207 -33.96 13.98 -7.83
N GLN A 208 -32.65 14.20 -7.87
CA GLN A 208 -31.96 14.67 -9.05
C GLN A 208 -30.54 14.14 -9.09
N ILE A 209 -30.12 13.75 -10.29
CA ILE A 209 -28.74 13.40 -10.59
C ILE A 209 -28.26 14.40 -11.65
N SER A 210 -27.43 15.35 -11.22
CA SER A 210 -26.90 16.39 -12.11
C SER A 210 -25.57 15.99 -12.75
N VAL A 211 -24.81 15.11 -12.09
CA VAL A 211 -23.50 14.64 -12.53
C VAL A 211 -23.36 13.18 -12.10
N LEU A 212 -22.91 12.33 -13.02
CA LEU A 212 -22.52 10.95 -12.74
C LEU A 212 -21.22 10.68 -13.49
N GLU A 213 -20.15 10.43 -12.73
CA GLU A 213 -18.82 10.16 -13.28
C GLU A 213 -18.34 8.80 -12.81
N LEU A 214 -17.80 8.00 -13.74
CA LEU A 214 -17.08 6.80 -13.41
C LEU A 214 -15.60 7.15 -13.29
N ARG A 215 -15.02 6.96 -12.11
CA ARG A 215 -13.57 6.98 -11.97
C ARG A 215 -13.03 5.65 -12.46
N GLY A 216 -12.44 5.64 -13.66
CA GLY A 216 -11.63 4.53 -14.11
C GLY A 216 -10.52 4.28 -13.09
N GLY A 217 -10.47 3.09 -12.51
CA GLY A 217 -9.41 2.72 -11.57
C GLY A 217 -8.19 2.24 -12.34
N THR A 218 -7.01 2.85 -12.12
CA THR A 218 -5.75 2.20 -12.48
C THR A 218 -5.28 1.35 -11.30
N VAL A 219 -4.71 0.17 -11.57
CA VAL A 219 -4.16 -0.68 -10.52
C VAL A 219 -3.05 0.08 -9.81
N GLY A 220 -3.29 0.51 -8.56
CA GLY A 220 -2.37 1.31 -7.75
C GLY A 220 -2.76 2.77 -7.56
N ASP A 221 -3.82 3.25 -8.24
CA ASP A 221 -4.44 4.55 -7.95
C ASP A 221 -5.62 4.33 -7.00
N ASP A 222 -5.29 4.14 -5.72
CA ASP A 222 -6.27 4.03 -4.63
C ASP A 222 -6.71 5.43 -4.13
N GLY A 223 -6.34 6.50 -4.85
CA GLY A 223 -6.53 7.88 -4.42
C GLY A 223 -5.66 8.28 -3.22
N SER A 224 -4.76 7.41 -2.77
CA SER A 224 -3.74 7.77 -1.79
C SER A 224 -2.68 8.63 -2.49
N ALA A 225 -2.29 9.74 -1.87
CA ALA A 225 -1.07 10.43 -2.28
C ALA A 225 0.07 9.39 -2.36
N PRO A 226 0.94 9.44 -3.41
CA PRO A 226 2.02 8.49 -3.53
C PRO A 226 2.76 8.45 -2.20
N ALA A 227 2.82 7.26 -1.59
CA ALA A 227 3.61 7.06 -0.39
C ALA A 227 5.01 7.55 -0.76
N GLY A 228 5.42 8.67 -0.14
CA GLY A 228 6.71 9.28 -0.41
C GLY A 228 7.74 8.17 -0.34
N ASP A 229 8.37 7.90 -1.48
CA ASP A 229 9.50 6.99 -1.54
C ASP A 229 10.55 7.63 -0.64
N GLY A 230 10.58 7.16 0.61
CA GLY A 230 11.64 7.42 1.55
C GLY A 230 12.86 6.67 1.07
N GLY A 231 13.33 7.02 -0.13
CA GLY A 231 14.64 6.73 -0.65
C GLY A 231 15.61 7.36 0.33
N MET A 232 15.97 6.60 1.35
CA MET A 232 17.15 6.83 2.16
C MET A 232 18.31 6.88 1.17
N GLY A 233 18.67 8.11 0.78
CA GLY A 233 19.88 8.41 0.05
C GLY A 233 21.05 7.84 0.83
N MET A 234 21.58 6.72 0.37
CA MET A 234 22.93 6.29 0.69
C MET A 234 23.89 7.15 -0.15
N GLU A 235 24.01 8.42 0.23
CA GLU A 235 25.20 9.21 -0.06
C GLU A 235 26.11 9.13 1.16
N GLY A 236 27.23 8.43 1.00
CA GLY A 236 28.17 8.15 2.07
C GLY A 236 29.40 7.40 1.59
N ASP A 237 30.00 7.92 0.52
CA ASP A 237 31.44 8.04 0.28
C ASP A 237 32.39 7.09 1.04
N MET A 238 32.94 6.08 0.35
CA MET A 238 34.28 5.53 0.65
C MET A 238 34.93 4.90 -0.60
N ALA A 239 35.78 5.71 -1.24
CA ALA A 239 37.17 5.42 -1.60
C ALA A 239 37.55 4.10 -2.31
N GLY A 240 38.13 4.24 -3.52
CA GLY A 240 39.44 3.64 -3.82
C GLY A 240 39.62 2.91 -5.15
N GLY A 241 40.36 3.51 -6.09
CA GLY A 241 41.18 2.77 -7.07
C GLY A 241 41.16 3.29 -8.52
N PRO A 242 42.28 3.80 -9.07
CA PRO A 242 42.40 4.18 -10.48
C PRO A 242 42.98 3.03 -11.33
N GLY A 243 42.46 2.87 -12.54
CA GLY A 243 43.00 1.98 -13.58
C GLY A 243 41.86 1.28 -14.32
N GLY A 244 41.78 1.22 -15.64
CA GLY A 244 42.64 1.55 -16.76
C GLY A 244 41.87 1.07 -18.00
N GLY A 245 42.00 1.74 -19.13
CA GLY A 245 41.14 1.55 -20.31
C GLY A 245 41.23 0.17 -21.00
N GLY A 246 40.31 -0.08 -21.93
CA GLY A 246 40.42 -1.21 -22.86
C GLY A 246 39.10 -1.70 -23.47
N MET A 247 38.63 -0.99 -24.50
CA MET A 247 38.08 -1.50 -25.77
C MET A 247 37.92 -3.02 -25.92
N PHE A 248 36.70 -3.50 -26.26
CA PHE A 248 36.44 -4.51 -27.30
C PHE A 248 34.93 -4.59 -27.59
N GLY A 249 34.54 -4.32 -28.84
CA GLY A 249 33.22 -4.66 -29.39
C GLY A 249 33.23 -5.98 -30.14
N ALA A 250 32.05 -6.57 -30.38
CA ALA A 250 31.76 -7.42 -31.54
C ALA A 250 30.26 -7.79 -31.59
N GLY A 251 29.68 -7.64 -32.79
CA GLY A 251 28.46 -8.34 -33.26
C GLY A 251 27.18 -7.51 -33.17
N GLY A 252 26.53 -7.04 -34.24
CA GLY A 252 26.64 -7.34 -35.67
C GLY A 252 25.27 -7.78 -36.22
N GLY A 253 24.74 -7.01 -37.18
CA GLY A 253 23.53 -7.30 -37.98
C GLY A 253 22.46 -6.20 -37.80
N GLY A 254 22.30 -5.21 -38.67
CA GLY A 254 22.21 -5.27 -40.14
C GLY A 254 20.71 -5.31 -40.51
N GLY A 255 20.08 -4.33 -41.16
CA GLY A 255 20.60 -3.14 -41.82
C GLY A 255 19.53 -2.07 -42.00
N ALA A 256 20.02 -0.86 -42.21
CA ALA A 256 19.28 0.29 -42.69
C ALA A 256 19.35 0.37 -44.22
N ARG A 257 18.38 1.07 -44.81
CA ARG A 257 18.35 1.85 -46.08
C ARG A 257 17.01 1.61 -46.77
N MET A 258 16.33 2.60 -47.35
CA MET A 258 16.62 3.98 -47.73
C MET A 258 15.23 4.62 -47.95
N GLY A 259 14.98 5.89 -47.63
CA GLY A 259 15.39 7.02 -48.47
C GLY A 259 14.19 7.46 -49.33
N GLY A 260 13.70 8.68 -49.11
CA GLY A 260 12.52 9.23 -49.79
C GLY A 260 12.80 9.93 -51.12
N MET A 261 11.79 10.74 -51.50
CA MET A 261 11.67 11.77 -52.55
C MET A 261 11.01 11.39 -53.89
N ALA A 262 10.01 12.24 -54.21
CA ALA A 262 9.52 12.73 -55.52
C ALA A 262 8.96 11.68 -56.50
N ASP A 263 7.81 11.84 -57.16
CA ASP A 263 7.00 13.00 -57.56
C ASP A 263 5.51 12.85 -57.22
#